data_AF-A0A969V7J8-F1
#
_entry.id   AF-A0A969V7J8-F1
#
_cell.length_a   1.000
_cell.length_b   1.000
_cell.length_c   1.000
_cell.angle_alpha   90.00
_cell.angle_beta   90.00
_cell.angle_gamma   90.00
#
_symmetry.space_group_name_H-M   'P 1'
#
loop_
_entity.id
_entity.type
_entity.pdbx_description
1 polymer ?
#
loop_
_entity_poly.entity_id
_entity_poly.type
_entity_poly.pdbx_seq_one_letter_code
_entity_poly.pdbx_strand_id
1 'polypeptide(L)'
;MGDRVEVSSASVQSLLPRASIVISEDSTAGLEAMFFGKVVIYAHFADSQPVMPFVNYGAALPGYSPEEIWDSLQRGQQLTTIEQNNILQGQINFLRDYTGPCDGNAHQRISAFISSVLSSTLPHRAC
;
A
#
# COMPACT_ATOMS: atom_id res chain seq x y z
N MET A 1 30.08 -5.17 -13.87
CA MET A 1 29.19 -4.55 -12.87
C MET A 1 27.94 -4.15 -13.62
N GLY A 2 26.92 -5.02 -13.63
CA GLY A 2 25.70 -4.81 -14.39
C GLY A 2 24.77 -3.81 -13.71
N ASP A 3 23.92 -3.19 -14.52
CA ASP A 3 22.93 -2.17 -14.13
C ASP A 3 22.21 -2.53 -12.83
N ARG A 4 22.54 -1.82 -11.74
CA ARG A 4 21.91 -1.98 -10.42
C ARG A 4 20.61 -1.16 -10.30
N VAL A 5 20.27 -0.42 -11.34
CA VAL A 5 19.12 0.47 -11.43
C VAL A 5 18.45 0.21 -12.76
N GLU A 6 17.16 -0.09 -12.71
CA GLU A 6 16.31 -0.28 -13.89
C GLU A 6 15.14 0.69 -13.78
N VAL A 7 14.86 1.43 -14.86
CA VAL A 7 13.59 2.12 -15.02
C VAL A 7 12.67 1.17 -15.78
N SER A 8 11.59 0.73 -15.12
CA SER A 8 10.69 -0.26 -15.67
C SER A 8 9.31 0.34 -15.94
N SER A 9 8.70 -0.02 -17.06
CA SER A 9 7.30 0.27 -17.38
C SER A 9 6.36 -0.91 -17.04
N ALA A 10 6.89 -1.95 -16.39
CA ALA A 10 6.10 -3.10 -15.95
C ALA A 10 5.07 -2.69 -14.88
N SER A 11 3.99 -3.47 -14.78
CA SER A 11 2.96 -3.24 -13.77
C SER A 11 3.51 -3.37 -12.34
N VAL A 12 3.00 -2.56 -11.42
CA VAL A 12 3.35 -2.62 -9.99
C VAL A 12 3.12 -4.04 -9.44
N GLN A 13 2.04 -4.72 -9.84
CA GLN A 13 1.74 -6.10 -9.43
C GLN A 13 2.83 -7.11 -9.83
N SER A 14 3.55 -6.86 -10.92
CA SER A 14 4.65 -7.73 -11.36
C SER A 14 5.98 -7.44 -10.63
N LEU A 15 6.15 -6.23 -10.11
CA LEU A 15 7.38 -5.77 -9.47
C LEU A 15 7.37 -6.04 -7.96
N LEU A 16 6.26 -5.74 -7.28
CA LEU A 16 6.15 -5.83 -5.82
C LEU A 16 6.48 -7.21 -5.25
N PRO A 17 6.04 -8.35 -5.81
CA PRO A 17 6.35 -9.67 -5.23
C PRO A 17 7.85 -9.92 -5.09
N ARG A 18 8.66 -9.36 -6.00
CA ARG A 18 10.12 -9.53 -6.08
C ARG A 18 10.88 -8.54 -5.21
N ALA A 19 10.24 -7.46 -4.75
CA ALA A 19 10.86 -6.47 -3.90
C ALA A 19 11.02 -6.98 -2.46
N SER A 20 12.13 -6.60 -1.81
CA SER A 20 12.31 -6.80 -0.35
C SER A 20 11.85 -5.58 0.44
N ILE A 21 12.11 -4.39 -0.09
CA ILE A 21 11.74 -3.09 0.46
C ILE A 21 11.18 -2.26 -0.69
N VAL A 22 10.16 -1.44 -0.41
CA VAL A 22 9.57 -0.51 -1.37
C VAL A 22 9.74 0.90 -0.82
N ILE A 23 10.31 1.80 -1.61
CA ILE A 23 10.31 3.24 -1.31
C ILE A 23 9.22 3.88 -2.16
N SER A 24 8.29 4.59 -1.53
CA SER A 24 7.17 5.22 -2.23
C SER A 24 6.98 6.64 -1.72
N GLU A 25 6.85 7.58 -2.65
CA GLU A 25 6.52 8.98 -2.34
C GLU A 25 5.05 9.23 -2.65
N ASP A 26 4.27 9.58 -1.62
CA ASP A 26 2.86 10.02 -1.68
C ASP A 26 2.01 9.32 -2.78
N SER A 27 2.17 8.00 -2.91
CA SER A 27 1.58 7.18 -3.97
C SER A 27 0.84 5.97 -3.43
N THR A 28 -0.27 5.60 -4.10
CA THR A 28 -1.04 4.39 -3.81
C THR A 28 -0.23 3.12 -4.06
N ALA A 29 0.90 3.19 -4.78
CA ALA A 29 1.83 2.07 -4.92
C ALA A 29 2.41 1.61 -3.56
N GLY A 30 2.59 2.55 -2.61
CA GLY A 30 2.98 2.21 -1.24
C GLY A 30 1.89 1.41 -0.51
N LEU A 31 0.62 1.77 -0.72
CA LEU A 31 -0.53 1.01 -0.21
C LEU A 31 -0.61 -0.38 -0.87
N GLU A 32 -0.40 -0.48 -2.19
CA GLU A 32 -0.35 -1.77 -2.90
C GLU A 32 0.77 -2.68 -2.36
N ALA A 33 1.93 -2.12 -2.02
CA ALA A 33 3.03 -2.85 -1.42
C ALA A 33 2.66 -3.47 -0.06
N MET A 34 1.80 -2.81 0.73
CA MET A 34 1.33 -3.31 2.01
C MET A 34 0.44 -4.55 1.86
N PHE A 35 -0.32 -4.69 0.77
CA PHE A 35 -1.07 -5.92 0.49
C PHE A 35 -0.15 -7.13 0.29
N PHE A 36 1.11 -6.91 -0.10
CA PHE A 36 2.14 -7.94 -0.19
C PHE A 36 2.98 -8.06 1.09
N GLY A 37 2.60 -7.36 2.17
CA GLY A 37 3.34 -7.35 3.44
C GLY A 37 4.77 -6.81 3.31
N LYS A 38 5.03 -5.96 2.31
CA LYS A 38 6.38 -5.43 2.07
C LYS A 38 6.69 -4.34 3.07
N VAL A 39 7.97 -4.25 3.48
CA VAL A 39 8.45 -3.09 4.24
C VAL A 39 8.42 -1.90 3.31
N VAL A 40 7.65 -0.88 3.69
CA VAL A 40 7.55 0.38 2.95
C VAL A 40 8.39 1.43 3.67
N ILE A 41 9.21 2.16 2.93
CA ILE A 41 9.81 3.43 3.35
C ILE A 41 8.99 4.52 2.67
N TYR A 42 8.35 5.35 3.49
CA TYR A 42 7.52 6.43 3.00
C TYR A 42 8.37 7.68 2.79
N ALA A 43 8.67 7.98 1.54
CA ALA A 43 9.40 9.18 1.17
C ALA A 43 8.42 10.36 1.11
N HIS A 44 8.76 11.48 1.76
CA HIS A 44 7.95 12.69 1.68
C HIS A 44 8.80 13.91 2.00
N PHE A 45 9.20 14.65 0.98
CA PHE A 45 10.12 15.78 1.12
C PHE A 45 9.42 17.14 1.13
N ALA A 46 8.10 17.17 0.96
CA ALA A 46 7.34 18.40 0.96
C ALA A 46 7.12 18.91 2.40
N ASP A 47 7.10 20.24 2.57
CA ASP A 47 6.82 20.89 3.86
C ASP A 47 5.36 20.68 4.33
N SER A 48 4.48 20.21 3.44
CA SER A 48 3.09 19.88 3.76
C SER A 48 2.98 18.58 4.55
N GLN A 49 1.83 18.37 5.19
CA GLN A 49 1.53 17.07 5.79
C GLN A 49 1.36 15.99 4.69
N PRO A 50 1.83 14.75 4.93
CA PRO A 50 1.55 13.60 4.07
C PRO A 50 0.05 13.40 3.83
N VAL A 51 -0.35 13.08 2.60
CA VAL A 51 -1.74 12.73 2.30
C VAL A 51 -2.06 11.34 2.87
N MET A 52 -1.10 10.42 2.75
CA MET A 52 -1.22 9.07 3.28
C MET A 52 -0.41 8.91 4.58
N PRO A 53 -1.05 8.77 5.75
CA PRO A 53 -0.37 8.76 7.04
C PRO A 53 0.27 7.40 7.37
N PHE A 54 1.01 6.78 6.45
CA PHE A 54 1.58 5.44 6.61
C PHE A 54 2.45 5.32 7.88
N VAL A 55 3.33 6.30 8.11
CA VAL A 55 4.25 6.31 9.25
C VAL A 55 3.48 6.43 10.57
N ASN A 56 2.42 7.26 10.61
CA ASN A 56 1.61 7.46 11.82
C ASN A 56 0.86 6.19 12.24
N TYR A 57 0.48 5.36 11.28
CA TYR A 57 -0.11 4.04 11.53
C TYR A 57 0.93 2.99 11.97
N GLY A 58 2.22 3.30 11.93
CA GLY A 58 3.29 2.31 12.03
C GLY A 58 3.33 1.36 10.83
N ALA A 59 2.72 1.72 9.70
CA ALA A 59 2.62 0.87 8.51
C ALA A 59 3.86 0.97 7.59
N ALA A 60 4.69 1.98 7.80
CA ALA A 60 5.90 2.25 7.03
C ALA A 60 7.00 2.85 7.92
N LEU A 61 8.25 2.72 7.47
CA LEU A 61 9.39 3.46 8.01
C LEU A 61 9.43 4.88 7.41
N PRO A 62 9.93 5.89 8.15
CA PRO A 62 9.96 7.27 7.67
C PRO A 62 11.09 7.52 6.66
N GLY A 63 10.92 8.54 5.83
CA GLY A 63 11.86 8.92 4.78
C GLY A 63 11.70 10.39 4.38
N TYR A 64 11.66 11.28 5.36
CA TYR A 64 11.44 12.72 5.18
C TYR A 64 12.71 13.48 4.79
N SER A 65 13.87 12.83 4.84
CA SER A 65 15.14 13.33 4.32
C SER A 65 15.96 12.21 3.66
N PRO A 66 16.96 12.53 2.81
CA PRO A 66 17.86 11.52 2.25
C PRO A 66 18.58 10.68 3.32
N GLU A 67 18.97 11.31 4.44
CA GLU A 67 19.59 10.64 5.59
C GLU A 67 18.61 9.67 6.24
N GLU A 68 17.36 10.09 6.45
CA GLU A 68 16.34 9.23 7.05
C GLU A 68 15.96 8.05 6.14
N ILE A 69 15.95 8.25 4.82
CA ILE A 69 15.78 7.14 3.85
C ILE A 69 16.92 6.14 4.00
N TRP A 70 18.16 6.62 4.11
CA TRP A 70 19.31 5.75 4.29
C TRP A 70 19.21 4.94 5.59
N ASP A 71 18.90 5.60 6.70
CA ASP A 71 18.74 4.95 8.01
C ASP A 71 17.58 3.94 8.00
N SER A 72 16.45 4.30 7.40
CA SER A 72 15.30 3.41 7.22
C SER A 72 15.61 2.23 6.30
N LEU A 73 16.46 2.41 5.28
CA LEU A 73 16.91 1.32 4.43
C LEU A 73 17.79 0.33 5.20
N GLN A 74 18.75 0.83 5.98
CA GLN A 74 19.58 -0.01 6.85
C GLN A 74 18.73 -0.76 7.88
N ARG A 75 17.82 -0.04 8.55
CA ARG A 75 16.89 -0.62 9.52
C ARG A 75 15.98 -1.67 8.87
N GLY A 76 15.42 -1.38 7.70
CA GLY A 76 14.53 -2.27 6.95
C GLY A 76 15.17 -3.62 6.62
N GLN A 77 16.49 -3.64 6.39
CA GLN A 77 17.25 -4.86 6.15
C GLN A 77 17.51 -5.69 7.42
N GLN A 78 17.35 -5.08 8.60
CA GLN A 78 17.75 -5.65 9.89
C GLN A 78 16.59 -5.74 10.88
N LEU A 79 15.34 -5.62 10.41
CA LEU A 79 14.17 -5.67 11.28
C LEU A 79 14.11 -6.99 12.04
N THR A 80 13.95 -6.88 13.36
CA THR A 80 13.62 -8.03 14.20
C THR A 80 12.23 -8.57 13.86
N THR A 81 11.93 -9.83 14.19
CA THR A 81 10.59 -10.40 14.01
C THR A 81 9.51 -9.59 14.71
N ILE A 82 9.82 -9.00 15.87
CA ILE A 82 8.88 -8.15 16.62
C ILE A 82 8.59 -6.87 15.84
N GLU A 83 9.61 -6.20 15.29
CA GLU A 83 9.41 -5.00 14.49
C GLU A 83 8.67 -5.29 13.18
N GLN A 84 8.99 -6.40 12.51
CA GLN A 84 8.26 -6.82 11.30
C GLN A 84 6.77 -7.03 11.60
N ASN A 85 6.46 -7.69 12.71
CA ASN A 85 5.07 -7.90 13.14
C ASN A 85 4.37 -6.59 13.51
N ASN A 86 5.08 -5.66 14.17
CA ASN A 86 4.52 -4.34 14.49
C ASN A 86 4.19 -3.56 13.20
N ILE A 87 5.10 -3.57 12.22
CA ILE A 87 4.88 -2.93 10.93
C ILE A 87 3.69 -3.58 10.21
N LEU A 88 3.65 -4.90 10.14
CA LEU A 88 2.54 -5.63 9.52
C LEU A 88 1.20 -5.31 10.19
N GLN A 89 1.18 -5.19 11.52
CA GLN A 89 -0.05 -4.81 12.23
C GLN A 89 -0.46 -3.36 11.92
N GLY A 90 0.50 -2.45 11.81
CA GLY A 90 0.26 -1.08 11.34
C GLY A 90 -0.33 -1.05 9.92
N GLN A 91 0.22 -1.86 9.01
CA GLN A 91 -0.28 -2.04 7.65
C GLN A 91 -1.71 -2.56 7.63
N ILE A 92 -2.03 -3.59 8.42
CA ILE A 92 -3.38 -4.12 8.53
C ILE A 92 -4.36 -3.06 9.01
N ASN A 93 -3.97 -2.29 10.03
CA ASN A 93 -4.81 -1.20 10.56
C ASN A 93 -5.05 -0.12 9.51
N PHE A 94 -3.98 0.31 8.82
CA PHE A 94 -4.08 1.29 7.75
C PHE A 94 -4.97 0.80 6.61
N LEU A 95 -4.72 -0.40 6.09
CA LEU A 95 -5.49 -0.97 4.98
C LEU A 95 -6.97 -1.13 5.34
N ARG A 96 -7.28 -1.56 6.56
CA ARG A 96 -8.67 -1.67 7.02
C ARG A 96 -9.38 -0.31 6.97
N ASP A 97 -8.73 0.75 7.44
CA ASP A 97 -9.34 2.07 7.56
C ASP A 97 -9.48 2.76 6.18
N TYR A 98 -8.56 2.52 5.24
CA TYR A 98 -8.50 3.21 3.95
C TYR A 98 -9.02 2.41 2.76
N THR A 99 -9.00 1.07 2.82
CA THR A 99 -9.43 0.19 1.71
C THR A 99 -10.64 -0.66 2.06
N GLY A 100 -11.03 -0.68 3.34
CA GLY A 100 -12.09 -1.54 3.86
C GLY A 100 -11.62 -3.00 4.06
N PRO A 101 -12.55 -3.97 4.04
CA PRO A 101 -12.22 -5.37 4.28
C PRO A 101 -11.29 -5.94 3.21
N CYS A 102 -10.10 -6.37 3.63
CA CYS A 102 -9.08 -7.03 2.80
C CYS A 102 -9.29 -8.55 2.70
N ASP A 103 -10.51 -8.98 2.40
CA ASP A 103 -10.96 -10.39 2.45
C ASP A 103 -11.03 -11.07 1.08
N GLY A 104 -10.56 -10.40 0.02
CA GLY A 104 -10.64 -10.89 -1.35
C GLY A 104 -12.05 -10.85 -1.97
N ASN A 105 -13.07 -10.38 -1.24
CA ASN A 105 -14.46 -10.36 -1.70
C ASN A 105 -14.93 -8.99 -2.22
N ALA A 106 -14.01 -8.08 -2.49
CA ALA A 106 -14.33 -6.73 -2.96
C ALA A 106 -15.14 -6.76 -4.26
N HIS A 107 -14.76 -7.62 -5.21
CA HIS A 107 -15.47 -7.78 -6.48
C HIS A 107 -16.93 -8.21 -6.27
N GLN A 108 -17.18 -9.20 -5.41
CA GLN A 108 -18.51 -9.71 -5.11
C GLN A 108 -19.38 -8.63 -4.46
N ARG A 109 -18.84 -7.87 -3.51
CA ARG A 109 -19.55 -6.74 -2.88
C ARG A 109 -19.98 -5.69 -3.90
N ILE A 110 -19.06 -5.29 -4.78
CA ILE A 110 -19.34 -4.28 -5.81
C ILE A 110 -20.35 -4.82 -6.84
N SER A 111 -20.19 -6.06 -7.32
CA SER A 111 -21.14 -6.67 -8.26
C SER A 111 -22.55 -6.79 -7.68
N ALA A 112 -22.67 -7.16 -6.41
CA ALA A 112 -23.95 -7.22 -5.71
C ALA A 112 -24.61 -5.85 -5.59
N PHE A 113 -23.84 -4.81 -5.25
CA PHE A 113 -24.32 -3.44 -5.19
C PHE A 113 -24.78 -2.92 -6.56
N ILE A 114 -24.01 -3.12 -7.61
CA ILE A 114 -24.40 -2.70 -8.97
C ILE A 114 -25.71 -3.40 -9.38
N SER A 115 -25.82 -4.70 -9.11
CA SER A 115 -27.02 -5.47 -9.43
C SER A 115 -28.26 -4.96 -8.70
N SER A 116 -28.13 -4.55 -7.43
CA SER A 116 -29.26 -4.02 -6.64
C SER A 116 -29.70 -2.64 -7.13
N VAL A 117 -28.77 -1.79 -7.55
CA VAL A 117 -29.08 -0.48 -8.14
C VAL A 117 -29.79 -0.63 -9.49
N LEU A 118 -29.30 -1.52 -10.36
CA LEU A 118 -29.93 -1.75 -11.67
C LEU A 118 -31.33 -2.37 -11.53
N SER A 119 -31.54 -3.24 -10.55
CA SER A 119 -32.85 -3.87 -10.30
C SER A 119 -33.87 -2.90 -9.69
N SER A 120 -33.43 -1.85 -9.01
CA SER A 120 -34.30 -0.84 -8.38
C SER A 120 -34.61 0.37 -9.29
N THR A 121 -33.82 0.59 -10.34
CA THR A 121 -33.97 1.71 -11.28
C THR A 121 -34.67 1.36 -12.59
N LEU A 122 -34.83 0.08 -12.91
CA LEU A 122 -35.66 -0.36 -14.03
C LEU A 122 -37.11 -0.51 -13.56
N PRO A 123 -38.04 0.41 -13.90
CA PRO A 123 -39.45 0.18 -13.64
C PRO A 123 -39.84 -1.12 -14.34
N HIS A 124 -40.68 -1.92 -13.68
CA HIS A 124 -41.33 -3.09 -14.25
C HIS A 124 -41.69 -2.77 -15.72
N ARG A 125 -40.92 -3.35 -16.66
CA ARG A 125 -41.40 -3.55 -18.02
C ARG A 125 -42.46 -4.64 -17.90
N ALA A 126 -43.61 -4.26 -17.35
CA ALA A 126 -44.82 -5.04 -17.42
C ALA A 126 -45.15 -5.13 -18.91
N CYS A 127 -45.06 -6.35 -19.43
CA CYS A 127 -45.73 -6.76 -20.66
C CYS A 127 -47.23 -6.51 -20.57
#